data_AF-A0AAV1LFR7-F1
#
_entry.id   AF-A0AAV1LFR7-F1
#
_cell.length_a   1.000
_cell.length_b   1.000
_cell.length_c   1.000
_cell.angle_alpha   90.00
_cell.angle_beta   90.00
_cell.angle_gamma   90.00
#
_symmetry.space_group_name_H-M   'P 1'
#
loop_
_entity.id
_entity.type
_entity.pdbx_description
1 polymer ?
#
loop_
_entity_poly.entity_id
_entity_poly.type
_entity_poly.pdbx_seq_one_letter_code
_entity_poly.pdbx_strand_id
1 'polypeptide(L)'
;MRVALSPKIKLEITLKFLATGDNYSSLAESFRVPECTISLFLKDVLDAIYNVLQEFIMVPSTTDQWKKIQKDFLDRWQFPFCCGAIDGKHVLIENPPHGASDYYNYKGTYSVVLFAIVDAHYRFIYIDFGTNGRMNDSHIWKKTKFYSALERNNLELPNKAVFVGDDAFPLATYLMKPYSRHEGLEHKQKIFNYRLSRARRIVENAFGIMASRFRVYRKPISVSLDKTDSIIKATCALHNWLRTNLIYMNTPELVDGEDFSSGTIRNGSWRSIPTAGVDELMTPLSSNNYSRNAKDLRDRYADYFVGPGKVSWQDRMIA
;
A
#
# COMPACT_ATOMS: atom_id res chain seq x y z
N MET A 1 12.33 0.13 -45.15
CA MET A 1 11.95 -0.45 -43.83
C MET A 1 12.41 0.53 -42.76
N ARG A 2 11.52 1.06 -41.91
CA ARG A 2 11.95 1.96 -40.82
C ARG A 2 12.72 1.14 -39.78
N VAL A 3 13.83 1.67 -39.27
CA VAL A 3 14.63 1.01 -38.21
C VAL A 3 13.79 0.96 -36.94
N ALA A 4 13.74 -0.22 -36.30
CA ALA A 4 13.03 -0.39 -35.04
C ALA A 4 13.68 0.47 -33.93
N LEU A 5 12.86 1.08 -33.07
CA LEU A 5 13.36 1.80 -31.90
C LEU A 5 14.15 0.86 -30.98
N SER A 6 15.30 1.33 -30.51
CA SER A 6 16.13 0.55 -29.59
C SER A 6 15.40 0.29 -28.26
N PRO A 7 15.65 -0.85 -27.60
CA PRO A 7 15.07 -1.13 -26.28
C PRO A 7 15.40 -0.04 -25.25
N LYS A 8 16.60 0.55 -25.35
CA LYS A 8 17.04 1.66 -24.49
C LYS A 8 16.10 2.87 -24.59
N ILE A 9 15.78 3.32 -25.81
CA ILE A 9 14.90 4.48 -26.01
C ILE A 9 13.48 4.18 -25.50
N LYS A 10 12.96 2.98 -25.77
CA LYS A 10 11.64 2.56 -25.28
C LYS A 10 11.60 2.59 -23.74
N LEU A 11 12.64 2.09 -23.09
CA LEU A 11 12.77 2.11 -21.63
C LEU A 11 12.85 3.54 -21.09
N GLU A 12 13.67 4.42 -21.68
CA GLU A 12 13.79 5.82 -21.28
C GLU A 12 12.46 6.57 -21.38
N ILE A 13 11.71 6.36 -22.46
CA ILE A 13 10.37 6.96 -22.64
C ILE A 13 9.42 6.46 -21.55
N THR A 14 9.36 5.15 -21.30
CA THR A 14 8.47 4.57 -20.28
C THR A 14 8.83 5.06 -18.88
N LEU A 15 10.12 5.11 -18.53
CA LEU A 15 10.55 5.64 -17.24
C LEU A 15 10.24 7.13 -17.09
N LYS A 16 10.42 7.93 -18.15
CA LYS A 16 10.03 9.35 -18.14
C LYS A 16 8.52 9.47 -17.95
N PHE A 17 7.71 8.71 -18.68
CA PHE A 17 6.25 8.67 -18.53
C PHE A 17 5.84 8.40 -17.07
N LEU A 18 6.41 7.36 -16.43
CA LEU A 18 6.11 7.04 -15.03
C LEU A 18 6.58 8.15 -14.07
N ALA A 19 7.75 8.73 -14.31
CA ALA A 19 8.38 9.71 -13.44
C ALA A 19 7.75 11.11 -13.55
N THR A 20 7.23 11.51 -14.72
CA THR A 20 6.66 12.85 -14.96
C THR A 20 5.14 12.87 -15.01
N GLY A 21 4.50 11.79 -15.45
CA GLY A 21 3.07 11.77 -15.76
C GLY A 21 2.71 12.59 -17.01
N ASP A 22 3.68 12.83 -17.90
CA ASP A 22 3.47 13.54 -19.16
C ASP A 22 2.51 12.78 -20.08
N ASN A 23 1.81 13.51 -20.95
CA ASN A 23 1.00 12.89 -22.00
C ASN A 23 1.89 12.40 -23.17
N TYR A 24 1.31 11.58 -24.05
CA TYR A 24 2.05 11.05 -25.20
C TYR A 24 2.56 12.14 -26.13
N SER A 25 1.83 13.25 -26.30
CA SER A 25 2.25 14.38 -27.15
C SER A 25 3.57 15.00 -26.67
N SER A 26 3.70 15.27 -25.37
CA SER A 26 4.91 15.83 -24.77
C SER A 26 6.11 14.87 -24.86
N LEU A 27 5.86 13.57 -24.67
CA LEU A 27 6.88 12.54 -24.85
C LEU A 27 7.29 12.39 -26.32
N ALA A 28 6.33 12.48 -27.23
CA ALA A 28 6.56 12.38 -28.66
C ALA A 28 7.45 13.51 -29.17
N GLU A 29 7.22 14.73 -28.69
CA GLU A 29 8.07 15.89 -28.97
C GLU A 29 9.48 15.70 -28.38
N SER A 30 9.56 15.30 -27.09
CA SER A 30 10.84 15.12 -26.38
C SER A 30 11.77 14.10 -27.04
N PHE A 31 11.23 12.97 -27.49
CA PHE A 31 12.02 11.85 -28.00
C PHE A 31 11.94 11.70 -29.54
N ARG A 32 11.18 12.56 -30.22
CA ARG A 32 10.90 12.49 -31.66
C ARG A 32 10.34 11.13 -32.08
N VAL A 33 9.45 10.57 -31.25
CA VAL A 33 8.79 9.28 -31.48
C VAL A 33 7.28 9.52 -31.59
N PRO A 34 6.59 9.05 -32.65
CA PRO A 34 5.15 9.26 -32.79
C PRO A 34 4.34 8.70 -31.60
N GLU A 35 3.28 9.40 -31.19
CA GLU A 35 2.42 8.99 -30.07
C GLU A 35 1.86 7.57 -30.23
N CYS A 36 1.46 7.21 -31.46
CA CYS A 36 0.98 5.86 -31.77
C CYS A 36 2.05 4.80 -31.48
N THR A 37 3.32 5.11 -31.72
CA THR A 37 4.44 4.20 -31.43
C THR A 37 4.65 4.06 -29.93
N ILE A 38 4.60 5.16 -29.17
CA ILE A 38 4.66 5.15 -27.70
C ILE A 38 3.54 4.28 -27.13
N SER A 39 2.30 4.51 -27.58
CA SER A 39 1.12 3.77 -27.15
C SER A 39 1.23 2.27 -27.43
N LEU A 40 1.91 1.86 -28.52
CA LEU A 40 2.12 0.46 -28.88
C LEU A 40 3.09 -0.25 -27.91
N PHE A 41 4.29 0.32 -27.68
CA PHE A 41 5.29 -0.38 -26.88
C PHE A 41 5.17 -0.18 -25.37
N LEU A 42 4.41 0.84 -24.90
CA LEU A 42 4.38 1.21 -23.49
C LEU A 42 4.05 0.00 -22.59
N LYS A 43 3.02 -0.76 -22.96
CA LYS A 43 2.59 -1.95 -22.20
C LYS A 43 3.70 -3.01 -22.16
N ASP A 44 4.30 -3.31 -23.30
CA ASP A 44 5.36 -4.33 -23.40
C ASP A 44 6.56 -4.00 -22.50
N VAL A 45 6.93 -2.71 -22.44
CA VAL A 45 8.04 -2.25 -21.58
C VAL A 45 7.64 -2.30 -20.11
N LEU A 46 6.42 -1.89 -19.75
CA LEU A 46 5.93 -1.97 -18.37
C LEU A 46 5.88 -3.42 -17.89
N ASP A 47 5.37 -4.33 -18.72
CA ASP A 47 5.33 -5.76 -18.41
C ASP A 47 6.74 -6.34 -18.31
N ALA A 48 7.67 -5.93 -19.17
CA ALA A 48 9.08 -6.33 -19.07
C ALA A 48 9.72 -5.85 -17.75
N ILE A 49 9.49 -4.59 -17.35
CA ILE A 49 9.95 -4.05 -16.07
C ILE A 49 9.40 -4.91 -14.91
N TYR A 50 8.09 -5.16 -14.91
CA TYR A 50 7.48 -5.98 -13.87
C TYR A 50 8.04 -7.40 -13.87
N ASN A 51 8.17 -8.06 -15.01
CA ASN A 51 8.64 -9.44 -15.09
C ASN A 51 10.06 -9.61 -14.54
N VAL A 52 10.94 -8.62 -14.73
CA VAL A 52 12.29 -8.61 -14.18
C VAL A 52 12.30 -8.29 -12.69
N LEU A 53 11.42 -7.39 -12.23
CA LEU A 53 11.45 -6.87 -10.85
C LEU A 53 10.40 -7.49 -9.92
N GLN A 54 9.54 -8.40 -10.39
CA GLN A 54 8.50 -9.02 -9.58
C GLN A 54 9.07 -9.84 -8.42
N GLU A 55 10.31 -10.30 -8.51
CA GLU A 55 11.02 -10.95 -7.40
C GLU A 55 11.14 -10.05 -6.15
N PHE A 56 11.03 -8.74 -6.30
CA PHE A 56 11.02 -7.79 -5.19
C PHE A 56 9.65 -7.71 -4.48
N ILE A 57 8.58 -8.23 -5.09
CA ILE A 57 7.24 -8.35 -4.49
C ILE A 57 6.94 -9.82 -4.29
N MET A 58 7.40 -10.38 -3.17
CA MET A 58 7.16 -11.78 -2.84
C MET A 58 6.45 -11.93 -1.50
N VAL A 59 5.41 -12.74 -1.53
CA VAL A 59 4.80 -13.28 -0.32
C VAL A 59 5.79 -14.30 0.27
N PRO A 60 6.20 -14.14 1.54
CA PRO A 60 7.05 -15.11 2.19
C PRO A 60 6.45 -16.51 2.13
N SER A 61 7.28 -17.49 1.78
CA SER A 61 6.86 -18.88 1.59
C SER A 61 7.26 -19.78 2.76
N THR A 62 8.01 -19.24 3.74
CA THR A 62 8.51 -20.01 4.89
C THR A 62 8.24 -19.29 6.20
N THR A 63 8.04 -20.07 7.27
CA THR A 63 7.88 -19.55 8.63
C THR A 63 9.04 -18.64 9.05
N ASP A 64 10.27 -18.93 8.66
CA ASP A 64 11.45 -18.14 9.08
C ASP A 64 11.53 -16.78 8.37
N GLN A 65 11.10 -16.70 7.10
CA GLN A 65 10.95 -15.41 6.43
C GLN A 65 9.86 -14.55 7.10
N TRP A 66 8.74 -15.16 7.50
CA TRP A 66 7.72 -14.44 8.27
C TRP A 66 8.23 -13.98 9.64
N LYS A 67 8.98 -14.82 10.37
CA LYS A 67 9.61 -14.41 11.64
C LYS A 67 10.56 -13.24 11.47
N LYS A 68 11.28 -13.16 10.34
CA LYS A 68 12.12 -12.00 10.03
C LYS A 68 11.28 -10.73 9.92
N ILE A 69 10.14 -10.78 9.22
CA ILE A 69 9.21 -9.65 9.16
C ILE A 69 8.67 -9.30 10.55
N GLN A 70 8.27 -10.30 11.36
CA GLN A 70 7.82 -10.07 12.73
C GLN A 70 8.87 -9.40 13.60
N LYS A 71 10.14 -9.79 13.44
CA LYS A 71 11.26 -9.16 14.13
C LYS A 71 11.43 -7.72 13.68
N ASP A 72 11.40 -7.43 12.38
CA ASP A 72 11.52 -6.07 11.87
C ASP A 72 10.37 -5.16 12.34
N PHE A 73 9.15 -5.70 12.44
CA PHE A 73 8.01 -4.97 13.03
C PHE A 73 8.17 -4.73 14.52
N LEU A 74 8.69 -5.70 15.27
CA LEU A 74 8.98 -5.54 16.68
C LEU A 74 10.09 -4.49 16.90
N ASP A 75 11.18 -4.57 16.15
CA ASP A 75 12.35 -3.72 16.33
C ASP A 75 12.06 -2.26 15.93
N ARG A 76 11.35 -2.04 14.82
CA ARG A 76 11.07 -0.67 14.32
C ARG A 76 9.79 -0.07 14.87
N TRP A 77 8.72 -0.87 14.90
CA TRP A 77 7.36 -0.40 15.16
C TRP A 77 6.83 -0.84 16.52
N GLN A 78 7.58 -1.69 17.24
CA GLN A 78 7.23 -2.28 18.53
C GLN A 78 5.84 -2.93 18.55
N PHE A 79 5.47 -3.54 17.41
CA PHE A 79 4.25 -4.33 17.29
C PHE A 79 4.63 -5.81 17.14
N PRO A 80 4.48 -6.64 18.20
CA PRO A 80 4.94 -8.02 18.16
C PRO A 80 4.06 -8.88 17.24
N PHE A 81 4.65 -9.94 16.68
CA PHE A 81 4.00 -10.92 15.80
C PHE A 81 3.35 -10.36 14.52
N CYS A 82 3.58 -9.08 14.20
CA CYS A 82 3.05 -8.46 12.99
C CYS A 82 3.77 -8.97 11.73
N CYS A 83 3.01 -9.49 10.77
CA CYS A 83 3.50 -9.99 9.49
C CYS A 83 3.28 -8.99 8.34
N GLY A 84 2.59 -7.89 8.57
CA GLY A 84 2.36 -6.87 7.57
C GLY A 84 1.26 -5.89 7.93
N ALA A 85 1.32 -4.71 7.32
CA ALA A 85 0.23 -3.74 7.34
C ALA A 85 -0.57 -3.84 6.04
N ILE A 86 -1.89 -3.91 6.14
CA ILE A 86 -2.80 -4.00 4.99
C ILE A 86 -3.58 -2.71 4.83
N ASP A 87 -3.76 -2.30 3.57
CA ASP A 87 -4.60 -1.16 3.20
C ASP A 87 -4.89 -1.23 1.70
N GLY A 88 -5.92 -0.52 1.26
CA GLY A 88 -6.24 -0.35 -0.15
C GLY A 88 -6.35 1.13 -0.54
N LYS A 89 -6.09 1.41 -1.81
CA LYS A 89 -6.18 2.76 -2.39
C LYS A 89 -6.91 2.74 -3.73
N HIS A 90 -7.67 3.79 -4.00
CA HIS A 90 -8.16 4.10 -5.33
C HIS A 90 -7.02 4.69 -6.16
N VAL A 91 -6.71 4.08 -7.30
CA VAL A 91 -5.91 4.70 -8.36
C VAL A 91 -6.89 5.32 -9.36
N LEU A 92 -6.91 6.64 -9.47
CA LEU A 92 -7.84 7.34 -10.34
C LEU A 92 -7.47 7.12 -11.81
N ILE A 93 -8.50 6.89 -12.63
CA ILE A 93 -8.40 6.72 -14.08
C ILE A 93 -9.33 7.73 -14.75
N GLU A 94 -9.07 8.04 -16.01
CA GLU A 94 -10.07 8.69 -16.84
C GLU A 94 -11.23 7.74 -17.15
N ASN A 95 -12.39 8.31 -17.49
CA ASN A 95 -13.59 7.54 -17.79
C ASN A 95 -13.31 6.49 -18.89
N PRO A 96 -13.40 5.18 -18.59
CA PRO A 96 -13.12 4.17 -19.58
C PRO A 96 -14.22 4.13 -20.66
N PRO A 97 -13.87 3.94 -21.93
CA PRO A 97 -14.86 3.80 -23.00
C PRO A 97 -15.73 2.55 -22.77
N HIS A 98 -17.06 2.70 -22.82
CA HIS A 98 -18.06 1.62 -22.78
C HIS A 98 -18.14 0.75 -21.50
N GLY A 99 -17.93 1.32 -20.31
CA GLY A 99 -18.04 0.54 -19.06
C GLY A 99 -18.01 1.35 -17.77
N ALA A 100 -18.59 2.55 -17.79
CA ALA A 100 -18.41 3.59 -16.78
C ALA A 100 -18.90 3.23 -15.37
N SER A 101 -20.01 2.49 -15.21
CA SER A 101 -20.65 2.36 -13.91
C SER A 101 -19.75 1.68 -12.88
N ASP A 102 -19.12 0.58 -13.28
CA ASP A 102 -18.35 -0.26 -12.37
C ASP A 102 -17.21 0.54 -11.72
N TYR A 103 -16.38 1.20 -12.52
CA TYR A 103 -15.22 1.96 -12.03
C TYR A 103 -15.58 3.30 -11.38
N TYR A 104 -16.84 3.71 -11.47
CA TYR A 104 -17.33 4.94 -10.85
C TYR A 104 -17.45 4.76 -9.34
N ASN A 105 -16.55 5.43 -8.61
CA ASN A 105 -16.51 5.41 -7.16
C ASN A 105 -17.50 6.42 -6.56
N TYR A 106 -17.69 6.30 -5.25
CA TYR A 106 -18.61 7.14 -4.49
C TYR A 106 -18.22 8.63 -4.45
N LYS A 107 -16.95 8.96 -4.73
CA LYS A 107 -16.44 10.34 -4.82
C LYS A 107 -16.73 11.00 -6.17
N GLY A 108 -17.48 10.32 -7.04
CA GLY A 108 -17.84 10.83 -8.35
C GLY A 108 -16.70 10.78 -9.37
N THR A 109 -15.68 9.95 -9.12
CA THR A 109 -14.53 9.77 -10.00
C THR A 109 -14.40 8.32 -10.45
N TYR A 110 -13.61 8.07 -11.50
CA TYR A 110 -13.33 6.71 -11.96
C TYR A 110 -12.03 6.22 -11.34
N SER A 111 -12.02 4.98 -10.86
CA SER A 111 -10.82 4.42 -10.22
C SER A 111 -10.75 2.90 -10.31
N VAL A 112 -9.53 2.38 -10.26
CA VAL A 112 -9.25 0.97 -9.98
C VAL A 112 -8.74 0.86 -8.55
N VAL A 113 -9.01 -0.27 -7.88
CA VAL A 113 -8.50 -0.47 -6.53
C VAL A 113 -7.17 -1.21 -6.56
N LEU A 114 -6.19 -0.67 -5.83
CA LEU A 114 -4.93 -1.31 -5.48
C LEU A 114 -4.96 -1.66 -4.00
N PHE A 115 -5.01 -2.96 -3.69
CA PHE A 115 -4.84 -3.48 -2.34
C PHE A 115 -3.40 -3.97 -2.15
N ALA A 116 -2.80 -3.71 -0.99
CA ALA A 116 -1.45 -4.17 -0.72
C ALA A 116 -1.25 -4.61 0.73
N ILE A 117 -0.26 -5.49 0.90
CA ILE A 117 0.34 -5.81 2.19
C ILE A 117 1.78 -5.29 2.17
N VAL A 118 2.20 -4.60 3.23
CA VAL A 118 3.49 -3.92 3.30
C VAL A 118 4.26 -4.37 4.54
N ASP A 119 5.57 -4.58 4.37
CA ASP A 119 6.47 -4.94 5.46
C ASP A 119 6.94 -3.73 6.28
N ALA A 120 7.70 -3.99 7.35
CA ALA A 120 8.23 -2.96 8.24
C ALA A 120 9.17 -1.94 7.56
N HIS A 121 9.60 -2.17 6.32
CA HIS A 121 10.53 -1.34 5.54
C HIS A 121 9.87 -0.62 4.37
N TYR A 122 8.53 -0.51 4.39
CA TYR A 122 7.72 0.14 3.37
C TYR A 122 7.78 -0.55 2.00
N ARG A 123 8.04 -1.87 1.98
CA ARG A 123 8.06 -2.68 0.75
C ARG A 123 6.77 -3.47 0.62
N PHE A 124 6.21 -3.51 -0.57
CA PHE A 124 5.02 -4.31 -0.87
C PHE A 124 5.37 -5.81 -0.87
N ILE A 125 4.78 -6.61 0.02
CA ILE A 125 4.96 -8.08 0.01
C ILE A 125 3.90 -8.76 -0.84
N TYR A 126 2.74 -8.13 -0.98
CA TYR A 126 1.62 -8.58 -1.79
C TYR A 126 0.91 -7.38 -2.38
N ILE A 127 0.50 -7.49 -3.64
CA ILE A 127 -0.39 -6.52 -4.29
C ILE A 127 -1.51 -7.27 -4.99
N ASP A 128 -2.70 -6.68 -4.98
CA ASP A 128 -3.88 -7.10 -5.73
C ASP A 128 -4.46 -5.86 -6.42
N PHE A 129 -4.78 -5.96 -7.70
CA PHE A 129 -5.17 -4.84 -8.54
C PHE A 129 -6.27 -5.28 -9.51
N GLY A 130 -6.97 -4.30 -10.10
CA GLY A 130 -8.03 -4.57 -11.09
C GLY A 130 -9.38 -4.94 -10.47
N THR A 131 -9.53 -4.85 -9.14
CA THR A 131 -10.86 -4.93 -8.52
C THR A 131 -11.60 -3.62 -8.72
N ASN A 132 -12.90 -3.75 -8.95
CA ASN A 132 -13.80 -2.68 -9.32
C ASN A 132 -13.82 -1.52 -8.28
N GLY A 133 -13.78 -0.26 -8.76
CA GLY A 133 -13.69 0.97 -7.95
C GLY A 133 -14.85 1.23 -6.98
N ARG A 134 -15.91 0.42 -7.01
CA ARG A 134 -17.03 0.48 -6.05
C ARG A 134 -16.81 -0.31 -4.76
N MET A 135 -15.82 -1.18 -4.71
CA MET A 135 -15.66 -2.12 -3.59
C MET A 135 -14.87 -1.49 -2.43
N ASN A 136 -15.24 -1.82 -1.20
CA ASN A 136 -14.52 -1.41 0.01
C ASN A 136 -13.42 -2.42 0.40
N ASP A 137 -12.53 -2.00 1.30
CA ASP A 137 -11.40 -2.79 1.79
C ASP A 137 -11.76 -4.20 2.29
N SER A 138 -12.80 -4.31 3.10
CA SER A 138 -13.20 -5.60 3.66
C SER A 138 -13.71 -6.59 2.61
N HIS A 139 -14.39 -6.12 1.56
CA HIS A 139 -14.82 -6.99 0.48
C HIS A 139 -13.67 -7.33 -0.47
N ILE A 140 -12.74 -6.40 -0.70
CA ILE A 140 -11.53 -6.67 -1.51
C ILE A 140 -10.66 -7.71 -0.82
N TRP A 141 -10.41 -7.54 0.48
CA TRP A 141 -9.65 -8.49 1.29
C TRP A 141 -10.11 -9.94 1.08
N LYS A 142 -11.41 -10.20 1.22
CA LYS A 142 -12.00 -11.55 1.06
C LYS A 142 -11.87 -12.13 -0.35
N LYS A 143 -11.70 -11.28 -1.37
CA LYS A 143 -11.51 -11.71 -2.76
C LYS A 143 -10.05 -11.94 -3.14
N THR A 144 -9.11 -11.46 -2.33
CA THR A 144 -7.68 -11.60 -2.64
C THR A 144 -7.24 -13.06 -2.64
N LYS A 145 -6.25 -13.37 -3.49
CA LYS A 145 -5.57 -14.68 -3.47
C LYS A 145 -4.87 -14.91 -2.14
N PHE A 146 -4.38 -13.83 -1.51
CA PHE A 146 -3.76 -13.88 -0.19
C PHE A 146 -4.74 -14.40 0.87
N TYR A 147 -5.95 -13.84 0.93
CA TYR A 147 -6.98 -14.31 1.86
C TYR A 147 -7.34 -15.78 1.64
N SER A 148 -7.48 -16.19 0.37
CA SER A 148 -7.73 -17.60 0.04
C SER A 148 -6.60 -18.52 0.50
N ALA A 149 -5.33 -18.09 0.40
CA ALA A 149 -4.19 -18.85 0.89
C ALA A 149 -4.11 -18.87 2.42
N LEU A 150 -4.51 -17.78 3.07
CA LEU A 150 -4.59 -17.67 4.53
C LEU A 150 -5.61 -18.65 5.11
N GLU A 151 -6.83 -18.68 4.58
CA GLU A 151 -7.90 -19.59 5.03
C GLU A 151 -7.57 -21.07 4.78
N ARG A 152 -6.78 -21.36 3.73
CA ARG A 152 -6.27 -22.71 3.43
C ARG A 152 -5.02 -23.10 4.23
N ASN A 153 -4.49 -22.20 5.06
CA ASN A 153 -3.25 -22.37 5.81
C ASN A 153 -2.02 -22.68 4.93
N ASN A 154 -1.98 -22.11 3.72
CA ASN A 154 -0.91 -22.32 2.72
C ASN A 154 0.20 -21.26 2.77
N LEU A 155 0.25 -20.45 3.83
CA LEU A 155 1.22 -19.34 3.96
C LEU A 155 2.36 -19.64 4.95
N GLU A 156 2.36 -20.82 5.61
CA GLU A 156 3.35 -21.19 6.64
C GLU A 156 3.55 -20.11 7.73
N LEU A 157 2.46 -19.44 8.11
CA LEU A 157 2.52 -18.36 9.08
C LEU A 157 2.99 -18.87 10.46
N PRO A 158 3.89 -18.14 11.15
CA PRO A 158 4.26 -18.44 12.52
C PRO A 158 3.03 -18.42 13.43
N ASN A 159 3.10 -19.18 14.52
CA ASN A 159 2.08 -19.11 15.57
C ASN A 159 1.88 -17.66 16.03
N LYS A 160 0.61 -17.25 16.17
CA LYS A 160 0.19 -15.90 16.59
C LYS A 160 0.48 -14.79 15.56
N ALA A 161 0.79 -15.13 14.31
CA ALA A 161 0.92 -14.13 13.25
C ALA A 161 -0.34 -13.26 13.15
N VAL A 162 -0.12 -11.95 13.08
CA VAL A 162 -1.19 -10.97 12.87
C VAL A 162 -0.81 -9.99 11.77
N PHE A 163 -1.82 -9.47 11.10
CA PHE A 163 -1.74 -8.31 10.22
C PHE A 163 -2.43 -7.13 10.90
N VAL A 164 -2.02 -5.91 10.55
CA VAL A 164 -2.68 -4.69 11.04
C VAL A 164 -3.42 -4.01 9.90
N GLY A 165 -4.69 -3.68 10.12
CA GLY A 165 -5.54 -3.00 9.15
C GLY A 165 -6.23 -1.79 9.77
N ASP A 166 -6.89 -1.01 8.93
CA ASP A 166 -7.74 0.10 9.35
C ASP A 166 -9.07 -0.39 9.97
N ASP A 167 -9.95 0.55 10.31
CA ASP A 167 -11.25 0.20 10.90
C ASP A 167 -12.25 -0.41 9.90
N ALA A 168 -12.01 -0.28 8.59
CA ALA A 168 -12.88 -0.87 7.55
C ALA A 168 -12.72 -2.39 7.46
N PHE A 169 -11.57 -2.94 7.86
CA PHE A 169 -11.35 -4.39 7.89
C PHE A 169 -12.10 -5.08 9.04
N PRO A 170 -12.45 -6.38 8.90
CA PRO A 170 -13.01 -7.15 10.00
C PRO A 170 -11.95 -7.45 11.06
N LEU A 171 -12.35 -7.47 12.34
CA LEU A 171 -11.49 -7.97 13.42
C LEU A 171 -11.46 -9.51 13.35
N ALA A 172 -10.27 -10.09 13.25
CA ALA A 172 -10.05 -11.54 13.21
C ALA A 172 -8.84 -11.94 14.07
N THR A 173 -8.66 -13.24 14.32
CA THR A 173 -7.51 -13.76 15.09
C THR A 173 -6.16 -13.55 14.39
N TYR A 174 -6.18 -13.23 13.10
CA TYR A 174 -5.02 -12.89 12.28
C TYR A 174 -5.01 -11.43 11.81
N LEU A 175 -6.03 -10.63 12.13
CA LEU A 175 -6.16 -9.25 11.63
C LEU A 175 -6.64 -8.33 12.74
N MET A 176 -5.74 -7.45 13.18
CA MET A 176 -5.98 -6.46 14.21
C MET A 176 -6.48 -5.16 13.59
N LYS A 177 -7.50 -4.57 14.21
CA LYS A 177 -8.06 -3.27 13.86
C LYS A 177 -8.27 -2.41 15.12
N PRO A 178 -8.36 -1.08 15.02
CA PRO A 178 -8.54 -0.22 16.19
C PRO A 178 -9.85 -0.50 16.95
N TYR A 179 -9.93 -0.04 18.20
CA TYR A 179 -11.20 0.11 18.90
C TYR A 179 -11.98 1.27 18.27
N SER A 180 -13.18 0.98 17.73
CA SER A 180 -13.95 1.91 16.89
C SER A 180 -14.67 3.04 17.65
N ARG A 181 -14.66 3.05 19.00
CA ARG A 181 -15.26 4.15 19.78
C ARG A 181 -14.21 5.24 19.96
N HIS A 182 -14.47 6.47 19.50
CA HIS A 182 -13.56 7.59 19.73
C HIS A 182 -13.73 8.19 21.14
N GLU A 183 -14.94 8.11 21.70
CA GLU A 183 -15.25 8.57 23.05
C GLU A 183 -15.31 7.42 24.05
N GLY A 184 -14.84 7.67 25.28
CA GLY A 184 -14.88 6.69 26.37
C GLY A 184 -13.87 5.54 26.27
N LEU A 185 -12.83 5.65 25.42
CA LEU A 185 -11.75 4.67 25.40
C LEU A 185 -10.97 4.69 26.71
N GLU A 186 -10.79 3.50 27.27
CA GLU A 186 -9.88 3.28 28.38
C GLU A 186 -8.44 3.59 27.96
N HIS A 187 -7.59 3.95 28.92
CA HIS A 187 -6.18 4.26 28.68
C HIS A 187 -5.47 3.16 27.86
N LYS A 188 -5.67 1.89 28.20
CA LYS A 188 -5.08 0.76 27.45
C LYS A 188 -5.55 0.66 26.00
N GLN A 189 -6.80 1.03 25.74
CA GLN A 189 -7.37 1.03 24.38
C GLN A 189 -6.80 2.19 23.56
N LYS A 190 -6.60 3.36 24.18
CA LYS A 190 -5.92 4.50 23.54
C LYS A 190 -4.49 4.14 23.15
N ILE A 191 -3.73 3.54 24.07
CA ILE A 191 -2.37 3.05 23.80
C ILE A 191 -2.38 2.02 22.66
N PHE A 192 -3.28 1.04 22.70
CA PHE A 192 -3.41 0.05 21.63
C PHE A 192 -3.70 0.72 20.27
N ASN A 193 -4.69 1.61 20.21
CA ASN A 193 -5.06 2.31 18.97
C ASN A 193 -3.87 3.10 18.41
N TYR A 194 -3.11 3.78 19.27
CA TYR A 194 -1.90 4.48 18.86
C TYR A 194 -0.85 3.51 18.27
N ARG A 195 -0.54 2.42 18.99
CA ARG A 195 0.47 1.43 18.57
C ARG A 195 0.09 0.73 17.27
N LEU A 196 -1.20 0.41 17.11
CA LEU A 196 -1.74 -0.14 15.87
C LEU A 196 -1.67 0.88 14.74
N SER A 197 -2.09 2.12 14.97
CA SER A 197 -2.02 3.21 13.98
C SER A 197 -0.58 3.40 13.51
N ARG A 198 0.38 3.41 14.43
CA ARG A 198 1.81 3.52 14.13
C ARG A 198 2.30 2.39 13.20
N ALA A 199 1.95 1.14 13.49
CA ALA A 199 2.31 0.01 12.63
C ALA A 199 1.57 0.05 11.28
N ARG A 200 0.31 0.53 11.26
CA ARG A 200 -0.50 0.65 10.04
C ARG A 200 -0.03 1.78 9.12
N ARG A 201 0.47 2.90 9.66
CA ARG A 201 0.98 4.04 8.87
C ARG A 201 2.05 3.67 7.85
N ILE A 202 2.71 2.52 8.01
CA ILE A 202 3.71 2.03 7.06
C ILE A 202 3.11 1.79 5.69
N VAL A 203 1.92 1.19 5.59
CA VAL A 203 1.30 0.96 4.27
C VAL A 203 0.83 2.26 3.63
N GLU A 204 0.30 3.21 4.42
CA GLU A 204 0.00 4.57 3.93
C GLU A 204 1.26 5.27 3.38
N ASN A 205 2.36 5.22 4.13
CA ASN A 205 3.64 5.78 3.71
C ASN A 205 4.15 5.08 2.44
N ALA A 206 4.02 3.76 2.31
CA ALA A 206 4.45 3.04 1.12
C ALA A 206 3.70 3.52 -0.14
N PHE A 207 2.37 3.67 -0.05
CA PHE A 207 1.58 4.25 -1.13
C PHE A 207 1.98 5.70 -1.43
N GLY A 208 2.15 6.52 -0.39
CA GLY A 208 2.55 7.92 -0.53
C GLY A 208 3.94 8.12 -1.16
N ILE A 209 4.93 7.32 -0.75
CA ILE A 209 6.28 7.30 -1.35
C ILE A 209 6.19 6.90 -2.83
N MET A 210 5.45 5.85 -3.15
CA MET A 210 5.28 5.39 -4.52
C MET A 210 4.61 6.47 -5.39
N ALA A 211 3.49 7.04 -4.93
CA ALA A 211 2.74 8.06 -5.66
C ALA A 211 3.51 9.39 -5.80
N SER A 212 4.29 9.77 -4.81
CA SER A 212 5.14 10.97 -4.89
C SER A 212 6.32 10.81 -5.85
N ARG A 213 6.89 9.59 -5.91
CA ARG A 213 8.00 9.26 -6.81
C ARG A 213 7.56 9.13 -8.26
N PHE A 214 6.45 8.45 -8.51
CA PHE A 214 5.92 8.24 -9.86
C PHE A 214 4.79 9.23 -10.12
N ARG A 215 5.11 10.34 -10.78
CA ARG A 215 4.16 11.44 -10.99
C ARG A 215 3.01 11.10 -11.94
N VAL A 216 3.03 9.93 -12.57
CA VAL A 216 1.85 9.36 -13.23
C VAL A 216 0.62 9.31 -12.31
N TYR A 217 0.83 9.22 -10.99
CA TYR A 217 -0.22 9.26 -9.96
C TYR A 217 -0.67 10.66 -9.52
N ARG A 218 -0.14 11.75 -10.10
CA ARG A 218 -0.54 13.12 -9.72
C ARG A 218 -1.92 13.52 -10.26
N LYS A 219 -2.37 12.88 -11.33
CA LYS A 219 -3.63 13.12 -12.01
C LYS A 219 -4.26 11.77 -12.38
N PRO A 220 -5.55 11.73 -12.73
CA PRO A 220 -6.17 10.53 -13.27
C PRO A 220 -5.38 9.97 -14.44
N ILE A 221 -5.17 8.66 -14.45
CA ILE A 221 -4.42 7.95 -15.48
C ILE A 221 -5.25 7.90 -16.77
N SER A 222 -4.74 8.53 -17.83
CA SER A 222 -5.35 8.65 -19.16
C SER A 222 -4.86 7.56 -20.13
N VAL A 223 -4.94 6.29 -19.72
CA VAL A 223 -4.64 5.15 -20.60
C VAL A 223 -5.69 4.05 -20.43
N SER A 224 -5.68 3.04 -21.31
CA SER A 224 -6.57 1.89 -21.19
C SER A 224 -6.34 1.13 -19.88
N LEU A 225 -7.37 0.45 -19.38
CA LEU A 225 -7.32 -0.33 -18.13
C LEU A 225 -6.15 -1.32 -18.11
N ASP A 226 -5.93 -2.06 -19.21
CA ASP A 226 -4.81 -3.00 -19.32
C ASP A 226 -3.44 -2.32 -19.12
N LYS A 227 -3.29 -1.08 -19.59
CA LYS A 227 -2.05 -0.30 -19.41
C LYS A 227 -1.97 0.24 -17.99
N THR A 228 -3.09 0.66 -17.40
CA THR A 228 -3.16 1.06 -15.99
C THR A 228 -2.69 -0.07 -15.07
N ASP A 229 -3.12 -1.30 -15.31
CA ASP A 229 -2.66 -2.47 -14.55
C ASP A 229 -1.15 -2.68 -14.68
N SER A 230 -0.60 -2.58 -15.90
CA SER A 230 0.85 -2.68 -16.13
C SER A 230 1.61 -1.52 -15.47
N ILE A 231 1.04 -0.30 -15.43
CA ILE A 231 1.62 0.85 -14.71
C ILE A 231 1.71 0.52 -13.22
N ILE A 232 0.60 0.09 -12.60
CA ILE A 232 0.54 -0.23 -11.17
C ILE A 232 1.56 -1.32 -10.79
N LYS A 233 1.60 -2.41 -11.57
CA LYS A 233 2.58 -3.49 -11.37
C LYS A 233 4.01 -2.99 -11.43
N ALA A 234 4.35 -2.26 -12.51
CA ALA A 234 5.71 -1.80 -12.75
C ALA A 234 6.17 -0.80 -11.68
N THR A 235 5.31 0.14 -11.27
CA THR A 235 5.65 1.14 -10.23
C THR A 235 5.79 0.51 -8.85
N CYS A 236 4.95 -0.45 -8.46
CA CYS A 236 5.12 -1.21 -7.22
C CYS A 236 6.45 -1.98 -7.21
N ALA A 237 6.80 -2.65 -8.33
CA ALA A 237 8.03 -3.44 -8.42
C ALA A 237 9.27 -2.54 -8.42
N LEU A 238 9.26 -1.45 -9.19
CA LEU A 238 10.30 -0.42 -9.16
C LEU A 238 10.43 0.21 -7.77
N HIS A 239 9.33 0.49 -7.08
CA HIS A 239 9.37 1.01 -5.71
C HIS A 239 10.14 0.07 -4.78
N ASN A 240 9.81 -1.22 -4.77
CA ASN A 240 10.52 -2.18 -3.93
C ASN A 240 11.99 -2.35 -4.32
N TRP A 241 12.30 -2.37 -5.63
CA TRP A 241 13.67 -2.43 -6.12
C TRP A 241 14.49 -1.22 -5.64
N LEU A 242 13.95 0.00 -5.76
CA LEU A 242 14.58 1.23 -5.28
C LEU A 242 14.77 1.20 -3.76
N ARG A 243 13.75 0.76 -3.01
CA ARG A 243 13.82 0.64 -1.54
C ARG A 243 14.89 -0.34 -1.08
N THR A 244 15.10 -1.42 -1.85
CA THR A 244 16.04 -2.49 -1.51
C THR A 244 17.48 -2.15 -1.90
N ASN A 245 17.68 -1.57 -3.09
CA ASN A 245 19.01 -1.43 -3.68
C ASN A 245 19.58 0.00 -3.56
N LEU A 246 18.73 1.03 -3.47
CA LEU A 246 19.17 2.44 -3.49
C LEU A 246 18.80 3.12 -2.17
N ILE A 247 19.45 2.70 -1.09
CA ILE A 247 19.18 3.20 0.28
C ILE A 247 19.32 4.72 0.37
N TYR A 248 20.23 5.34 -0.40
CA TYR A 248 20.41 6.79 -0.45
C TYR A 248 19.20 7.56 -1.03
N MET A 249 18.32 6.90 -1.80
CA MET A 249 17.07 7.51 -2.27
C MET A 249 15.94 7.45 -1.23
N ASN A 250 16.19 6.83 -0.06
CA ASN A 250 15.25 6.78 1.05
C ASN A 250 15.43 8.00 1.94
N THR A 251 14.86 9.14 1.55
CA THR A 251 14.93 10.36 2.36
C THR A 251 14.06 10.23 3.61
N PRO A 252 14.62 10.39 4.83
CA PRO A 252 13.86 10.29 6.08
C PRO A 252 12.71 11.30 6.18
N GLU A 253 12.83 12.43 5.49
CA GLU A 253 11.81 13.49 5.41
C GLU A 253 10.64 13.08 4.53
N LEU A 254 10.77 12.03 3.71
CA LEU A 254 9.68 11.58 2.87
C LEU A 254 8.59 10.93 3.71
N VAL A 255 8.96 10.14 4.72
CA VAL A 255 8.02 9.35 5.54
C VAL A 255 7.58 10.10 6.79
N ASP A 256 6.43 9.71 7.34
CA ASP A 256 6.01 10.17 8.66
C ASP A 256 7.07 9.83 9.72
N GLY A 257 7.39 10.81 10.56
CA GLY A 257 8.27 10.67 11.71
C GLY A 257 7.53 10.96 13.01
N GLU A 258 8.10 10.54 14.12
CA GLU A 258 7.57 10.81 15.46
C GLU A 258 8.58 11.63 16.24
N ASP A 259 8.10 12.69 16.88
CA ASP A 259 8.88 13.39 17.90
C ASP A 259 8.39 12.94 19.28
N PHE A 260 9.12 11.98 19.85
CA PHE A 260 8.82 11.42 21.15
C PHE A 260 9.02 12.40 22.32
N SER A 261 9.69 13.53 22.09
CA SER A 261 9.89 14.55 23.12
C SER A 261 8.65 15.44 23.24
N SER A 262 8.13 15.92 22.11
CA SER A 262 6.92 16.75 22.04
C SER A 262 5.61 15.95 22.04
N GLY A 263 5.66 14.64 21.79
CA GLY A 263 4.46 13.82 21.67
C GLY A 263 3.74 14.00 20.33
N THR A 264 4.43 14.55 19.32
CA THR A 264 3.81 14.93 18.04
C THR A 264 4.25 14.04 16.89
N ILE A 265 3.40 13.94 15.87
CA ILE A 265 3.71 13.22 14.64
C ILE A 265 4.09 14.25 13.58
N ARG A 266 5.30 14.11 13.04
CA ARG A 266 5.79 14.89 11.91
C ARG A 266 5.33 14.22 10.63
N ASN A 267 4.46 14.88 9.88
CA ASN A 267 4.02 14.39 8.58
C ASN A 267 5.21 14.27 7.61
N GLY A 268 5.26 13.17 6.87
CA GLY A 268 6.19 12.98 5.79
C GLY A 268 5.93 13.95 4.65
N SER A 269 6.98 14.40 3.97
CA SER A 269 6.87 15.37 2.88
C SER A 269 6.00 14.87 1.73
N TRP A 270 5.83 13.55 1.55
CA TRP A 270 4.89 13.00 0.56
C TRP A 270 3.46 13.48 0.79
N ARG A 271 3.04 13.73 2.05
CA ARG A 271 1.69 14.23 2.37
C ARG A 271 1.42 15.62 1.83
N SER A 272 2.48 16.39 1.53
CA SER A 272 2.39 17.72 0.91
C SER A 272 2.50 17.70 -0.61
N ILE A 273 2.88 16.55 -1.20
CA ILE A 273 3.01 16.40 -2.65
C ILE A 273 1.61 16.11 -3.21
N PRO A 274 1.15 16.85 -4.24
CA PRO A 274 -0.14 16.57 -4.85
C PRO A 274 -0.17 15.16 -5.46
N THR A 275 -0.89 14.23 -4.85
CA THR A 275 -1.14 12.86 -5.35
C THR A 275 -2.61 12.68 -5.65
N ALA A 276 -3.22 13.62 -6.39
CA ALA A 276 -4.66 13.61 -6.63
C ALA A 276 -5.14 12.38 -7.40
N GLY A 277 -4.24 11.62 -8.03
CA GLY A 277 -4.56 10.35 -8.70
C GLY A 277 -4.54 9.12 -7.79
N VAL A 278 -4.26 9.25 -6.49
CA VAL A 278 -4.37 8.15 -5.51
C VAL A 278 -5.17 8.63 -4.31
N ASP A 279 -6.21 7.89 -3.96
CA ASP A 279 -7.16 8.29 -2.92
C ASP A 279 -7.48 7.13 -1.96
N GLU A 280 -7.94 7.48 -0.76
CA GLU A 280 -8.39 6.53 0.25
C GLU A 280 -9.71 5.86 -0.15
N LEU A 281 -9.81 4.55 0.13
CA LEU A 281 -11.04 3.78 -0.01
C LEU A 281 -12.08 4.21 1.03
N MET A 282 -13.35 3.91 0.76
CA MET A 282 -14.45 4.16 1.71
C MET A 282 -14.41 3.21 2.89
N THR A 283 -14.54 3.76 4.09
CA THR A 283 -14.81 3.03 5.34
C THR A 283 -16.32 3.12 5.67
N PRO A 284 -17.20 2.21 5.20
CA PRO A 284 -18.52 2.14 5.79
C PRO A 284 -18.38 1.72 7.26
N LEU A 285 -19.09 2.42 8.14
CA LEU A 285 -19.27 2.09 9.56
C LEU A 285 -20.05 0.77 9.67
N SER A 286 -19.41 -0.35 9.33
CA SER A 286 -20.00 -1.67 9.48
C SER A 286 -19.65 -2.22 10.86
N SER A 287 -20.68 -2.42 11.66
CA SER A 287 -20.65 -3.27 12.84
C SER A 287 -20.45 -4.73 12.38
N ASN A 288 -19.22 -5.09 12.00
CA ASN A 288 -18.91 -6.47 11.69
C ASN A 288 -18.83 -7.27 13.00
N ASN A 289 -19.70 -8.27 13.14
CA ASN A 289 -19.65 -9.22 14.24
C ASN A 289 -18.30 -9.96 14.18
N TYR A 290 -17.49 -9.82 15.23
CA TYR A 290 -16.22 -10.52 15.39
C TYR A 290 -16.34 -11.61 16.46
N SER A 291 -15.51 -12.65 16.35
CA SER A 291 -15.49 -13.73 17.34
C SER A 291 -14.97 -13.26 18.69
N ARG A 292 -15.40 -13.91 19.78
CA ARG A 292 -14.85 -13.65 21.13
C ARG A 292 -13.33 -13.80 21.15
N ASN A 293 -12.80 -14.84 20.49
CA ASN A 293 -11.36 -15.07 20.39
C ASN A 293 -10.60 -13.91 19.74
N ALA A 294 -11.16 -13.27 18.69
CA ALA A 294 -10.54 -12.13 18.05
C ALA A 294 -10.55 -10.89 18.96
N LYS A 295 -11.64 -10.69 19.72
CA LYS A 295 -11.72 -9.67 20.77
C LYS A 295 -10.67 -9.88 21.85
N ASP A 296 -10.60 -11.09 22.40
CA ASP A 296 -9.71 -11.44 23.51
C ASP A 296 -8.24 -11.35 23.07
N LEU A 297 -7.93 -11.64 21.80
CA LEU A 297 -6.59 -11.39 21.26
C LEU A 297 -6.27 -9.89 21.23
N ARG A 298 -7.17 -9.04 20.74
CA ARG A 298 -6.97 -7.60 20.73
C ARG A 298 -6.80 -7.03 22.15
N ASP A 299 -7.64 -7.47 23.08
CA ASP A 299 -7.58 -7.05 24.48
C ASP A 299 -6.24 -7.49 25.12
N ARG A 300 -5.73 -8.69 24.81
CA ARG A 300 -4.38 -9.12 25.22
C ARG A 300 -3.26 -8.24 24.66
N TYR A 301 -3.38 -7.75 23.42
CA TYR A 301 -2.42 -6.76 22.91
C TYR A 301 -2.50 -5.44 23.68
N ALA A 302 -3.71 -4.97 23.99
CA ALA A 302 -3.90 -3.76 24.79
C ALA A 302 -3.27 -3.91 26.18
N ASP A 303 -3.50 -5.04 26.85
CA ASP A 303 -2.90 -5.35 28.14
C ASP A 303 -1.37 -5.48 28.05
N TYR A 304 -0.85 -6.10 26.97
CA TYR A 304 0.60 -6.19 26.73
C TYR A 304 1.24 -4.80 26.57
N PHE A 305 0.64 -3.89 25.82
CA PHE A 305 1.22 -2.56 25.57
C PHE A 305 1.19 -1.64 26.79
N VAL A 306 0.33 -1.89 27.78
CA VAL A 306 0.40 -1.18 29.08
C VAL A 306 1.25 -1.89 30.13
N GLY A 307 1.56 -3.18 29.91
CA GLY A 307 2.40 -4.00 30.77
C GLY A 307 3.79 -4.26 30.17
N PRO A 308 4.18 -5.51 29.87
CA PRO A 308 5.54 -5.86 29.43
C PRO A 308 6.01 -5.17 28.14
N GLY A 309 5.08 -4.79 27.26
CA GLY A 309 5.35 -4.10 25.99
C GLY A 309 5.37 -2.58 26.08
N LYS A 310 5.24 -2.02 27.29
CA LYS A 310 5.22 -0.57 27.52
C LYS A 310 6.52 0.08 27.06
N VAL A 311 6.42 1.19 26.35
CA VAL A 311 7.55 2.04 25.97
C VAL A 311 7.47 3.41 26.65
N SER A 312 8.61 4.07 26.82
CA SER A 312 8.74 5.31 27.59
C SER A 312 8.04 6.54 26.99
N TRP A 313 7.66 6.48 25.71
CA TRP A 313 7.09 7.61 24.98
C TRP A 313 5.58 7.50 24.71
N GLN A 314 4.98 6.31 24.87
CA GLN A 314 3.61 6.05 24.39
C GLN A 314 2.54 6.92 25.06
N ASP A 315 2.72 7.23 26.35
CA ASP A 315 1.76 8.01 27.12
C ASP A 315 1.71 9.46 26.63
N ARG A 316 2.81 10.00 26.09
CA ARG A 316 2.86 11.35 25.51
C ARG A 316 2.19 11.44 24.15
N MET A 317 2.07 10.32 23.43
CA MET A 317 1.49 10.30 22.08
C MET A 317 -0.04 10.17 22.08
N ILE A 318 -0.64 9.92 23.24
CA ILE A 318 -2.11 9.78 23.41
C ILE A 318 -2.71 10.86 24.32
N ALA A 319 -1.88 11.83 24.72
CA ALA A 319 -2.22 12.89 25.65
C ALA A 319 -3.19 13.92 25.05
#